data_AF-A0A3N5ZPF3-F1
#
_entry.id   AF-A0A3N5ZPF3-F1
#
_cell.length_a   1.000
_cell.length_b   1.000
_cell.length_c   1.000
_cell.angle_alpha   90.00
_cell.angle_beta   90.00
_cell.angle_gamma   90.00
#
_symmetry.space_group_name_H-M   'P 1'
#
loop_
_entity.id
_entity.type
_entity.pdbx_description
1 polymer ?
#
loop_
_entity_poly.entity_id
_entity_poly.type
_entity_poly.pdbx_seq_one_letter_code
_entity_poly.pdbx_strand_id
1 'polypeptide(L)'
;PTVLMMVGLQGSGKTTTTGKLALWLQKNGRRPLMVSTDVYRPAALEQLSVIGKAVEVPVYDGPGQNDAIERARQAFQQARNTGYDTLLVDTAGRLHIDDTLMVELERLHKLLDPKEVLLVADAMTGQDAVNSASQFDQRLALTGVILTKMDGDARGGAALSIKSVTGKPIKFIGVGEKYDAIEIFHPDRMAGRILGMGDVLSLIEKAEEAVDEENAEEMLEKLRRDEFSLEDFRDQLRQIRKLGPIEQILGMLPQIGPLKGIDKLRVDEKELGHVEAIINSMTPRERRNYKIINGSRRKRIAQGSGRPVSEVNRLLKQYMQARKMMKQVGKGFLGKRLPKLNFPI
;
A
#
# COMPACT_ATOMS: atom_id res chain seq x y z
N PRO A 1 21.16 11.23 -13.79
CA PRO A 1 20.01 10.52 -13.19
C PRO A 1 20.09 9.03 -13.54
N THR A 2 19.64 8.16 -12.66
CA THR A 2 19.36 6.75 -12.96
C THR A 2 18.06 6.69 -13.77
N VAL A 3 18.08 6.06 -14.93
CA VAL A 3 16.89 5.94 -15.79
C VAL A 3 16.24 4.58 -15.57
N LEU A 4 14.93 4.59 -15.31
CA LEU A 4 14.08 3.40 -15.27
C LEU A 4 13.04 3.53 -16.38
N MET A 5 12.98 2.53 -17.24
CA MET A 5 12.10 2.49 -18.41
C MET A 5 11.00 1.45 -18.19
N MET A 6 9.75 1.91 -18.22
CA MET A 6 8.57 1.08 -18.00
C MET A 6 8.01 0.59 -19.33
N VAL A 7 8.03 -0.73 -19.56
CA VAL A 7 7.54 -1.36 -20.80
C VAL A 7 6.44 -2.38 -20.51
N GLY A 8 5.66 -2.76 -21.51
CA GLY A 8 4.59 -3.74 -21.36
C GLY A 8 3.36 -3.45 -22.21
N LEU A 9 2.45 -4.41 -22.26
CA LEU A 9 1.23 -4.35 -23.08
C LEU A 9 0.32 -3.18 -22.69
N GLN A 10 -0.59 -2.82 -23.59
CA GLN A 10 -1.66 -1.87 -23.29
C GLN A 10 -2.55 -2.41 -22.16
N GLY A 11 -2.97 -1.54 -21.24
CA GLY A 11 -3.83 -1.93 -20.12
C GLY A 11 -3.13 -2.65 -18.96
N SER A 12 -1.82 -2.93 -19.06
CA SER A 12 -1.02 -3.53 -17.97
C SER A 12 -0.82 -2.62 -16.74
N GLY A 13 -1.13 -1.33 -16.87
CA GLY A 13 -1.01 -0.36 -15.78
C GLY A 13 0.33 0.38 -15.71
N LYS A 14 1.08 0.50 -16.82
CA LYS A 14 2.36 1.24 -16.90
C LYS A 14 2.29 2.64 -16.28
N THR A 15 1.46 3.53 -16.81
CA THR A 15 1.35 4.93 -16.35
C THR A 15 1.04 5.03 -14.84
N THR A 16 0.10 4.21 -14.34
CA THR A 16 -0.22 4.16 -12.91
C THR A 16 0.96 3.64 -12.09
N THR A 17 1.65 2.59 -12.57
CA THR A 17 2.82 2.01 -11.91
C THR A 17 3.99 2.99 -11.88
N THR A 18 4.18 3.78 -12.93
CA THR A 18 5.16 4.87 -12.97
C THR A 18 4.92 5.85 -11.83
N GLY A 19 3.68 6.31 -11.62
CA GLY A 19 3.33 7.19 -10.51
C GLY A 19 3.52 6.56 -9.13
N LYS A 20 3.13 5.30 -8.96
CA LYS A 20 3.34 4.55 -7.71
C LYS A 20 4.82 4.40 -7.37
N LEU A 21 5.63 4.02 -8.35
CA LEU A 21 7.08 3.87 -8.19
C LEU A 21 7.74 5.23 -7.91
N ALA A 22 7.27 6.29 -8.55
CA ALA A 22 7.71 7.66 -8.27
C ALA A 22 7.47 8.06 -6.81
N LEU A 23 6.26 7.84 -6.31
CA LEU A 23 5.92 8.10 -4.91
C LEU A 23 6.77 7.25 -3.96
N TRP A 24 6.94 5.96 -4.26
CA TRP A 24 7.78 5.07 -3.45
C TRP A 24 9.23 5.54 -3.40
N LEU A 25 9.81 5.93 -4.54
CA LEU A 25 11.16 6.48 -4.61
C LEU A 25 11.30 7.78 -3.82
N GLN A 26 10.33 8.69 -3.93
CA GLN A 26 10.31 9.95 -3.18
C GLN A 26 10.27 9.70 -1.67
N LYS A 27 9.41 8.78 -1.19
CA LYS A 27 9.36 8.36 0.22
C LYS A 27 10.69 7.77 0.72
N ASN A 28 11.46 7.15 -0.18
CA ASN A 28 12.78 6.58 0.11
C ASN A 28 13.94 7.57 -0.16
N GLY A 29 13.66 8.88 -0.11
CA GLY A 29 14.69 9.93 -0.17
C GLY A 29 15.27 10.21 -1.56
N ARG A 30 14.64 9.71 -2.63
CA ARG A 30 15.04 9.99 -4.01
C ARG A 30 14.30 11.20 -4.56
N ARG A 31 14.82 11.77 -5.65
CA ARG A 31 14.22 12.92 -6.35
C ARG A 31 13.85 12.52 -7.78
N PRO A 32 12.70 11.85 -7.98
CA PRO A 32 12.28 11.39 -9.29
C PRO A 32 11.71 12.52 -10.17
N LEU A 33 11.95 12.38 -11.48
CA LEU A 33 11.24 13.08 -12.56
C LEU A 33 10.54 12.02 -13.42
N MET A 34 9.29 12.27 -13.81
CA MET A 34 8.55 11.39 -14.72
C MET A 34 8.47 11.98 -16.12
N VAL A 35 8.42 11.13 -17.15
CA VAL A 35 8.14 11.54 -18.53
C VAL A 35 7.29 10.47 -19.21
N SER A 36 6.25 10.90 -19.95
CA SER A 36 5.50 10.03 -20.84
C SER A 36 6.10 10.13 -22.23
N THR A 37 6.45 8.99 -22.83
CA THR A 37 6.84 8.90 -24.25
C THR A 37 5.73 8.27 -25.10
N ASP A 38 4.53 8.11 -24.54
CA ASP A 38 3.34 7.67 -25.27
C ASP A 38 2.72 8.86 -26.02
N VAL A 39 3.22 9.10 -27.24
CA VAL A 39 2.74 10.17 -28.12
C VAL A 39 1.54 9.75 -28.97
N TYR A 40 1.13 8.48 -28.90
CA TYR A 40 0.06 7.92 -29.74
C TYR A 40 -1.27 7.90 -29.02
N ARG A 41 -1.26 7.65 -27.70
CA ARG A 41 -2.48 7.56 -26.91
C ARG A 41 -2.99 8.96 -26.55
N PRO A 42 -4.25 9.29 -26.89
CA PRO A 42 -4.86 10.56 -26.49
C PRO A 42 -4.76 10.77 -24.98
N ALA A 43 -4.38 11.99 -24.57
CA ALA A 43 -4.27 12.39 -23.17
C ALA A 43 -3.30 11.56 -22.32
N ALA A 44 -2.35 10.80 -22.89
CA ALA A 44 -1.38 10.05 -22.08
C ALA A 44 -0.48 10.96 -21.23
N LEU A 45 -0.02 12.08 -21.81
CA LEU A 45 0.73 13.11 -21.09
C LEU A 45 -0.12 13.74 -19.98
N GLU A 46 -1.38 14.06 -20.26
CA GLU A 46 -2.31 14.63 -19.29
C GLU A 46 -2.59 13.64 -18.15
N GLN A 47 -2.78 12.35 -18.47
CA GLN A 47 -2.96 11.29 -17.48
C GLN A 47 -1.76 11.21 -16.54
N LEU A 48 -0.53 11.17 -17.07
CA LEU A 48 0.68 11.15 -16.24
C LEU A 48 0.82 12.45 -15.42
N SER A 49 0.42 13.59 -15.98
CA SER A 49 0.46 14.90 -15.30
C SER A 49 -0.52 14.98 -14.14
N VAL A 50 -1.73 14.43 -14.29
CA VAL A 50 -2.71 14.30 -13.21
C VAL A 50 -2.16 13.40 -12.10
N ILE A 51 -1.55 12.28 -12.46
CA ILE A 51 -0.91 11.37 -11.50
C ILE A 51 0.23 12.09 -10.78
N GLY A 52 1.12 12.77 -11.51
CA GLY A 52 2.25 13.52 -10.94
C GLY A 52 1.82 14.61 -9.97
N LYS A 53 0.73 15.33 -10.27
CA LYS A 53 0.13 16.28 -9.32
C LYS A 53 -0.39 15.59 -8.07
N ALA A 54 -1.05 14.43 -8.20
CA ALA A 54 -1.62 13.70 -7.07
C ALA A 54 -0.56 13.08 -6.15
N VAL A 55 0.61 12.71 -6.67
CA VAL A 55 1.73 12.17 -5.88
C VAL A 55 2.82 13.21 -5.59
N GLU A 56 2.62 14.47 -5.96
CA GLU A 56 3.58 15.56 -5.79
C GLU A 56 4.98 15.25 -6.40
N VAL A 57 4.99 14.54 -7.53
CA VAL A 57 6.20 14.27 -8.31
C VAL A 57 6.15 15.00 -9.66
N PRO A 58 7.21 15.76 -10.02
CA PRO A 58 7.29 16.48 -11.28
C PRO A 58 7.19 15.57 -12.52
N VAL A 59 6.51 16.07 -13.55
CA VAL A 59 6.38 15.45 -14.87
C VAL A 59 6.98 16.39 -15.90
N TYR A 60 7.78 15.87 -16.82
CA TYR A 60 8.30 16.63 -17.95
C TYR A 60 7.19 16.95 -18.95
N ASP A 61 6.93 18.23 -19.18
CA ASP A 61 5.87 18.76 -20.03
C ASP A 61 6.39 19.64 -21.18
N GLY A 62 7.69 19.64 -21.44
CA GLY A 62 8.33 20.50 -22.45
C GLY A 62 7.89 20.23 -23.91
N PRO A 63 8.36 21.09 -24.85
CA PRO A 63 7.97 21.07 -26.26
C PRO A 63 8.35 19.74 -26.96
N GLY A 64 7.74 19.47 -28.12
CA GLY A 64 7.91 18.19 -28.84
C GLY A 64 6.83 17.16 -28.47
N GLN A 65 5.55 17.52 -28.58
CA GLN A 65 4.43 16.63 -28.24
C GLN A 65 4.37 15.36 -29.10
N ASN A 66 4.93 15.37 -30.31
CA ASN A 66 4.75 14.31 -31.29
C ASN A 66 5.99 13.42 -31.53
N ASP A 67 7.11 13.64 -30.82
CA ASP A 67 8.33 12.82 -30.96
C ASP A 67 8.75 12.26 -29.59
N ALA A 68 8.59 10.94 -29.44
CA ALA A 68 8.94 10.20 -28.23
C ALA A 68 10.44 10.26 -27.89
N ILE A 69 11.31 10.23 -28.91
CA ILE A 69 12.77 10.21 -28.76
C ILE A 69 13.27 11.58 -28.27
N GLU A 70 12.80 12.65 -28.93
CA GLU A 70 13.21 14.01 -28.55
C GLU A 70 12.68 14.37 -27.16
N ARG A 71 11.44 14.00 -26.84
CA ARG A 71 10.87 14.19 -25.50
C ARG A 71 11.69 13.48 -24.42
N ALA A 72 12.06 12.22 -24.65
CA ALA A 72 12.89 11.47 -23.71
C ALA A 72 14.28 12.10 -23.51
N ARG A 73 14.89 12.56 -24.61
CA ARG A 73 16.19 13.25 -24.59
C ARG A 73 16.12 14.53 -23.74
N GLN A 74 15.11 15.36 -23.95
CA GLN A 74 14.96 16.62 -23.23
C GLN A 74 14.62 16.39 -21.75
N ALA A 75 13.76 15.42 -21.44
CA ALA A 75 13.48 15.04 -20.05
C ALA A 75 14.73 14.57 -19.31
N PHE A 76 15.60 13.79 -19.99
CA PHE A 76 16.88 13.37 -19.44
C PHE A 76 17.84 14.55 -19.19
N GLN A 77 17.89 15.52 -20.12
CA GLN A 77 18.68 16.74 -19.94
C GLN A 77 18.15 17.59 -18.78
N GLN A 78 16.83 17.79 -18.69
CA GLN A 78 16.21 18.50 -17.57
C GLN A 78 16.55 17.81 -16.24
N ALA A 79 16.41 16.49 -16.16
CA ALA A 79 16.76 15.73 -14.96
C ALA A 79 18.22 15.97 -14.53
N ARG A 80 19.16 15.97 -15.48
CA ARG A 80 20.58 16.28 -15.21
C ARG A 80 20.79 17.71 -14.73
N ASN A 81 20.13 18.69 -15.36
CA ASN A 81 20.37 20.11 -15.10
C ASN A 81 19.73 20.61 -13.79
N THR A 82 18.63 19.98 -13.36
CA THR A 82 17.85 20.42 -12.18
C THR A 82 18.08 19.55 -10.94
N GLY A 83 18.95 18.53 -11.04
CA GLY A 83 19.34 17.70 -9.90
C GLY A 83 18.33 16.62 -9.51
N TYR A 84 17.46 16.19 -10.43
CA TYR A 84 16.68 14.96 -10.24
C TYR A 84 17.63 13.76 -10.36
N ASP A 85 17.59 12.87 -9.37
CA ASP A 85 18.48 11.72 -9.32
C ASP A 85 17.96 10.53 -10.13
N THR A 86 16.67 10.52 -10.45
CA THR A 86 15.98 9.39 -11.07
C THR A 86 15.04 9.90 -12.17
N LEU A 87 15.05 9.25 -13.34
CA LEU A 87 14.12 9.51 -14.43
C LEU A 87 13.27 8.27 -14.69
N LEU A 88 11.95 8.41 -14.57
CA LEU A 88 10.97 7.35 -14.84
C LEU A 88 10.34 7.61 -16.21
N VAL A 89 10.50 6.65 -17.14
CA VAL A 89 10.04 6.76 -18.52
C VAL A 89 8.83 5.84 -18.72
N ASP A 90 7.65 6.43 -18.85
CA ASP A 90 6.40 5.73 -19.16
C ASP A 90 6.24 5.61 -20.69
N THR A 91 6.41 4.40 -21.23
CA THR A 91 6.36 4.18 -22.68
C THR A 91 4.95 3.86 -23.16
N ALA A 92 4.74 4.00 -24.48
CA ALA A 92 3.51 3.51 -25.11
C ALA A 92 3.31 2.01 -24.88
N GLY A 93 2.04 1.59 -24.86
CA GLY A 93 1.65 0.18 -24.93
C GLY A 93 0.77 -0.09 -26.14
N ARG A 94 0.76 -1.34 -26.60
CA ARG A 94 -0.19 -1.84 -27.61
C ARG A 94 -0.82 -3.16 -27.19
N LEU A 95 -1.96 -3.50 -27.81
CA LEU A 95 -2.66 -4.77 -27.60
C LEU A 95 -1.78 -5.98 -27.97
N HIS A 96 -0.99 -5.84 -29.03
CA HIS A 96 -0.02 -6.82 -29.47
C HIS A 96 1.34 -6.15 -29.67
N ILE A 97 2.40 -6.93 -29.49
CA ILE A 97 3.75 -6.49 -29.79
C ILE A 97 3.87 -6.40 -31.31
N ASP A 98 4.01 -5.17 -31.80
CA ASP A 98 4.25 -4.84 -33.21
C ASP A 98 5.73 -4.45 -33.34
N ASP A 99 6.38 -4.92 -34.41
CA ASP A 99 7.78 -4.62 -34.71
C ASP A 99 8.06 -3.11 -34.74
N THR A 100 7.11 -2.31 -35.22
CA THR A 100 7.26 -0.86 -35.29
C THR A 100 7.43 -0.25 -33.89
N LEU A 101 6.63 -0.71 -32.92
CA LEU A 101 6.73 -0.26 -31.53
C LEU A 101 8.05 -0.72 -30.91
N MET A 102 8.45 -1.97 -31.14
CA MET A 102 9.69 -2.50 -30.58
C MET A 102 10.91 -1.76 -31.09
N VAL A 103 10.94 -1.39 -32.37
CA VAL A 103 12.03 -0.56 -32.93
C VAL A 103 12.08 0.82 -32.28
N GLU A 104 10.93 1.43 -31.98
CA GLU A 104 10.89 2.69 -31.23
C GLU A 104 11.41 2.52 -29.78
N LEU A 105 10.99 1.47 -29.09
CA LEU A 105 11.46 1.16 -27.74
C LEU A 105 12.96 0.86 -27.71
N GLU A 106 13.50 0.15 -28.71
CA GLU A 106 14.95 -0.10 -28.85
C GLU A 106 15.72 1.21 -29.07
N ARG A 107 15.15 2.16 -29.83
CA ARG A 107 15.75 3.50 -29.99
C ARG A 107 15.75 4.27 -28.68
N LEU A 108 14.66 4.24 -27.92
CA LEU A 108 14.59 4.83 -26.58
C LEU A 108 15.60 4.19 -25.63
N HIS A 109 15.68 2.86 -25.62
CA HIS A 109 16.63 2.10 -24.82
C HIS A 109 18.07 2.50 -25.14
N LYS A 110 18.43 2.54 -26.43
CA LYS A 110 19.78 2.92 -26.88
C LYS A 110 20.10 4.39 -26.57
N LEU A 111 19.13 5.29 -26.68
CA LEU A 111 19.30 6.71 -26.37
C LEU A 111 19.57 6.94 -24.88
N LEU A 112 18.82 6.24 -24.02
CA LEU A 112 18.79 6.53 -22.59
C LEU A 112 19.73 5.67 -21.75
N ASP A 113 20.22 4.54 -22.27
CA ASP A 113 21.00 3.53 -21.54
C ASP A 113 20.39 3.23 -20.14
N PRO A 114 19.13 2.78 -20.09
CA PRO A 114 18.42 2.61 -18.82
C PRO A 114 19.12 1.60 -17.92
N LYS A 115 19.23 1.92 -16.63
CA LYS A 115 19.75 0.97 -15.64
C LYS A 115 18.73 -0.09 -15.27
N GLU A 116 17.46 0.24 -15.43
CA GLU A 116 16.35 -0.66 -15.23
C GLU A 116 15.39 -0.57 -16.40
N VAL A 117 15.16 -1.69 -17.08
CA VAL A 117 14.04 -1.90 -17.98
C VAL A 117 13.06 -2.82 -17.26
N LEU A 118 11.92 -2.26 -16.87
CA LEU A 118 10.93 -2.90 -16.01
C LEU A 118 9.68 -3.24 -16.82
N LEU A 119 9.41 -4.54 -16.96
CA LEU A 119 8.18 -5.01 -17.56
C LEU A 119 7.03 -4.88 -16.56
N VAL A 120 6.02 -4.10 -16.90
CA VAL A 120 4.75 -4.03 -16.17
C VAL A 120 3.80 -5.04 -16.79
N ALA A 121 3.40 -6.04 -16.00
CA ALA A 121 2.51 -7.11 -16.45
C ALA A 121 1.30 -7.24 -15.51
N ASP A 122 0.14 -7.50 -16.08
CA ASP A 122 -1.09 -7.73 -15.32
C ASP A 122 -1.12 -9.19 -14.84
N ALA A 123 -1.27 -9.38 -13.53
CA ALA A 123 -1.31 -10.71 -12.92
C ALA A 123 -2.46 -11.59 -13.42
N MET A 124 -3.53 -10.98 -13.97
CA MET A 124 -4.67 -11.70 -14.53
C MET A 124 -4.41 -12.21 -15.96
N THR A 125 -3.43 -11.67 -16.68
CA THR A 125 -3.26 -11.88 -18.14
C THR A 125 -2.58 -13.19 -18.57
N GLY A 126 -2.57 -14.22 -17.72
CA GLY A 126 -2.34 -15.62 -18.11
C GLY A 126 -1.14 -15.86 -19.05
N GLN A 127 -1.39 -16.57 -20.16
CA GLN A 127 -0.37 -16.97 -21.15
C GLN A 127 0.11 -15.81 -22.05
N ASP A 128 -0.74 -14.81 -22.29
CA ASP A 128 -0.39 -13.67 -23.16
C ASP A 128 0.68 -12.79 -22.51
N ALA A 129 0.63 -12.67 -21.19
CA ALA A 129 1.67 -12.01 -20.42
C ALA A 129 3.04 -12.71 -20.57
N VAL A 130 3.05 -14.04 -20.62
CA VAL A 130 4.26 -14.87 -20.74
C VAL A 130 4.91 -14.70 -22.10
N ASN A 131 4.12 -14.81 -23.17
CA ASN A 131 4.61 -14.62 -24.53
C ASN A 131 5.18 -13.21 -24.73
N SER A 132 4.46 -12.21 -24.20
CA SER A 132 4.89 -10.82 -24.27
C SER A 132 6.18 -10.57 -23.50
N ALA A 133 6.29 -11.14 -22.29
CA ALA A 133 7.48 -11.01 -21.47
C ALA A 133 8.74 -11.56 -22.18
N SER A 134 8.62 -12.71 -22.85
CA SER A 134 9.72 -13.28 -23.66
C SER A 134 10.17 -12.34 -24.77
N GLN A 135 9.22 -11.78 -25.52
CA GLN A 135 9.53 -10.88 -26.64
C GLN A 135 10.16 -9.55 -26.19
N PHE A 136 9.66 -8.96 -25.10
CA PHE A 136 10.27 -7.78 -24.52
C PHE A 136 11.68 -8.07 -24.00
N ASP A 137 11.91 -9.22 -23.36
CA ASP A 137 13.24 -9.58 -22.86
C ASP A 137 14.26 -9.79 -23.96
N GLN A 138 13.87 -10.49 -25.03
CA GLN A 138 14.77 -10.74 -26.17
C GLN A 138 15.26 -9.45 -26.84
N ARG A 139 14.43 -8.40 -26.88
CA ARG A 139 14.75 -7.15 -27.60
C ARG A 139 15.32 -6.04 -26.70
N LEU A 140 14.82 -5.94 -25.46
CA LEU A 140 15.16 -4.84 -24.56
C LEU A 140 15.98 -5.29 -23.34
N ALA A 141 16.31 -6.59 -23.22
CA ALA A 141 17.04 -7.16 -22.11
C ALA A 141 16.49 -6.71 -20.76
N LEU A 142 15.29 -7.21 -20.42
CA LEU A 142 14.59 -6.82 -19.20
C LEU A 142 15.47 -7.02 -17.97
N THR A 143 15.32 -6.14 -17.00
CA THR A 143 16.08 -6.17 -15.73
C THR A 143 15.21 -6.59 -14.55
N GLY A 144 13.91 -6.42 -14.68
CA GLY A 144 12.95 -6.82 -13.66
C GLY A 144 11.50 -6.72 -14.16
N VAL A 145 10.60 -7.20 -13.31
CA VAL A 145 9.16 -7.23 -13.58
C VAL A 145 8.42 -6.56 -12.42
N ILE A 146 7.36 -5.82 -12.74
CA ILE A 146 6.36 -5.35 -11.78
C ILE A 146 5.02 -5.98 -12.15
N LEU A 147 4.40 -6.68 -11.18
CA LEU A 147 3.07 -7.27 -11.39
C LEU A 147 2.00 -6.33 -10.86
N THR A 148 0.96 -6.08 -11.65
CA THR A 148 -0.19 -5.26 -11.24
C THR A 148 -1.41 -6.12 -10.97
N LYS A 149 -2.42 -5.53 -10.31
CA LYS A 149 -3.70 -6.17 -9.99
C LYS A 149 -3.57 -7.44 -9.13
N MET A 150 -2.61 -7.41 -8.20
CA MET A 150 -2.34 -8.51 -7.25
C MET A 150 -3.30 -8.51 -6.04
N ASP A 151 -4.28 -7.61 -6.02
CA ASP A 151 -5.37 -7.49 -5.06
C ASP A 151 -6.60 -8.36 -5.40
N GLY A 152 -6.70 -8.87 -6.63
CA GLY A 152 -7.74 -9.81 -7.03
C GLY A 152 -7.40 -11.27 -6.71
N ASP A 153 -8.32 -12.18 -7.05
CA ASP A 153 -8.16 -13.65 -6.95
C ASP A 153 -7.09 -14.24 -7.89
N ALA A 154 -6.24 -13.40 -8.48
CA ALA A 154 -5.17 -13.80 -9.38
C ALA A 154 -4.14 -14.65 -8.61
N ARG A 155 -4.27 -15.97 -8.74
CA ARG A 155 -3.50 -16.99 -8.03
C ARG A 155 -2.04 -17.06 -8.49
N GLY A 156 -1.26 -15.98 -8.46
CA GLY A 156 0.21 -15.94 -8.60
C GLY A 156 0.86 -16.64 -9.81
N GLY A 157 0.10 -17.31 -10.68
CA GLY A 157 0.62 -18.18 -11.74
C GLY A 157 1.33 -17.38 -12.83
N ALA A 158 0.83 -16.18 -13.12
CA ALA A 158 1.51 -15.24 -14.01
C ALA A 158 2.91 -14.88 -13.48
N ALA A 159 3.08 -14.72 -12.17
CA ALA A 159 4.37 -14.44 -11.55
C ALA A 159 5.37 -15.58 -11.82
N LEU A 160 4.94 -16.82 -11.58
CA LEU A 160 5.77 -18.01 -11.81
C LEU A 160 6.12 -18.17 -13.29
N SER A 161 5.14 -18.03 -14.18
CA SER A 161 5.34 -18.21 -15.61
C SER A 161 6.27 -17.14 -16.21
N ILE A 162 6.08 -15.86 -15.86
CA ILE A 162 6.94 -14.78 -16.32
C ILE A 162 8.37 -14.98 -15.81
N LYS A 163 8.55 -15.35 -14.53
CA LYS A 163 9.86 -15.65 -13.96
C LYS A 163 10.53 -16.83 -14.65
N SER A 164 9.77 -17.89 -14.95
CA SER A 164 10.28 -19.10 -15.62
C SER A 164 10.76 -18.83 -17.05
N VAL A 165 10.09 -17.92 -17.76
CA VAL A 165 10.40 -17.64 -19.17
C VAL A 165 11.47 -16.56 -19.34
N THR A 166 11.40 -15.49 -18.56
CA THR A 166 12.36 -14.37 -18.67
C THR A 166 13.59 -14.55 -17.78
N GLY A 167 13.50 -15.38 -16.74
CA GLY A 167 14.54 -15.47 -15.70
C GLY A 167 14.69 -14.21 -14.84
N LYS A 168 13.95 -13.12 -15.10
CA LYS A 168 14.15 -11.83 -14.43
C LYS A 168 13.44 -11.76 -13.09
N PRO A 169 14.01 -11.05 -12.09
CA PRO A 169 13.37 -10.91 -10.79
C PRO A 169 12.08 -10.07 -10.89
N ILE A 170 11.06 -10.48 -10.14
CA ILE A 170 9.91 -9.61 -9.87
C ILE A 170 10.34 -8.69 -8.72
N LYS A 171 10.27 -7.37 -8.93
CA LYS A 171 10.76 -6.38 -7.96
C LYS A 171 9.64 -5.80 -7.10
N PHE A 172 8.49 -5.54 -7.70
CA PHE A 172 7.35 -4.93 -7.03
C PHE A 172 6.03 -5.60 -7.43
N ILE A 173 5.03 -5.44 -6.57
CA ILE A 173 3.64 -5.79 -6.83
C ILE A 173 2.70 -4.62 -6.55
N GLY A 174 1.72 -4.40 -7.43
CA GLY A 174 0.64 -3.45 -7.24
C GLY A 174 -0.57 -4.16 -6.62
N VAL A 175 -0.93 -3.75 -5.41
CA VAL A 175 -1.94 -4.40 -4.55
C VAL A 175 -3.21 -3.54 -4.38
N GLY A 176 -3.57 -2.76 -5.39
CA GLY A 176 -4.76 -1.92 -5.38
C GLY A 176 -4.65 -0.74 -6.35
N GLU A 177 -5.65 0.13 -6.37
CA GLU A 177 -5.71 1.25 -7.32
C GLU A 177 -5.02 2.53 -6.81
N LYS A 178 -4.94 2.71 -5.49
CA LYS A 178 -4.35 3.91 -4.87
C LYS A 178 -2.85 4.03 -5.19
N TYR A 179 -2.33 5.25 -5.19
CA TYR A 179 -0.93 5.53 -5.54
C TYR A 179 0.10 5.01 -4.54
N ASP A 180 -0.31 4.74 -3.30
CA ASP A 180 0.51 4.10 -2.26
C ASP A 180 0.42 2.56 -2.29
N ALA A 181 -0.46 1.98 -3.11
CA ALA A 181 -0.65 0.54 -3.22
C ALA A 181 0.40 -0.12 -4.14
N ILE A 182 1.67 0.00 -3.76
CA ILE A 182 2.81 -0.74 -4.34
C ILE A 182 3.67 -1.30 -3.21
N GLU A 183 4.01 -2.58 -3.29
CA GLU A 183 4.79 -3.30 -2.28
C GLU A 183 6.00 -3.97 -2.94
N ILE A 184 7.08 -4.16 -2.18
CA ILE A 184 8.22 -4.97 -2.62
C ILE A 184 7.75 -6.42 -2.80
N PHE A 185 8.19 -7.07 -3.87
CA PHE A 185 7.86 -8.47 -4.08
C PHE A 185 8.67 -9.39 -3.17
N HIS A 186 7.97 -10.19 -2.36
CA HIS A 186 8.56 -11.24 -1.54
C HIS A 186 8.05 -12.62 -2.01
N PRO A 187 8.92 -13.49 -2.53
CA PRO A 187 8.53 -14.83 -3.01
C PRO A 187 7.80 -15.66 -1.95
N ASP A 188 8.27 -15.63 -0.70
CA ASP A 188 7.70 -16.41 0.40
C ASP A 188 6.26 -15.99 0.71
N ARG A 189 5.96 -14.68 0.64
CA ARG A 189 4.62 -14.14 0.82
C ARG A 189 3.68 -14.55 -0.31
N MET A 190 4.20 -14.53 -1.53
CA MET A 190 3.43 -14.98 -2.69
C MET A 190 3.10 -16.47 -2.57
N ALA A 191 4.08 -17.30 -2.17
CA ALA A 191 3.86 -18.71 -1.92
C ALA A 191 2.81 -18.93 -0.81
N GLY A 192 2.89 -18.19 0.29
CA GLY A 192 1.90 -18.22 1.37
C GLY A 192 0.48 -17.88 0.89
N ARG A 193 0.32 -16.78 0.13
CA ARG A 193 -0.97 -16.39 -0.47
C ARG A 193 -1.53 -17.46 -1.41
N ILE A 194 -0.69 -18.09 -2.24
CA ILE A 194 -1.11 -19.21 -3.11
C ILE A 194 -1.56 -20.42 -2.29
N LEU A 195 -0.83 -20.73 -1.21
CA LEU A 195 -1.11 -21.86 -0.32
C LEU A 195 -2.24 -21.57 0.69
N GLY A 196 -2.88 -20.40 0.63
CA GLY A 196 -3.92 -19.99 1.58
C GLY A 196 -3.41 -19.76 3.00
N MET A 197 -2.10 -19.74 3.19
CA MET A 197 -1.42 -19.42 4.43
C MET A 197 -1.14 -17.92 4.41
N GLY A 198 -2.10 -17.15 4.94
CA GLY A 198 -2.08 -15.70 4.96
C GLY A 198 -0.75 -15.10 5.43
N ASP A 199 -0.47 -13.90 4.93
CA ASP A 199 0.80 -13.20 4.98
C ASP A 199 1.08 -12.60 6.38
N VAL A 200 1.56 -13.44 7.30
CA VAL A 200 1.90 -13.04 8.68
C VAL A 200 3.02 -11.99 8.72
N LEU A 201 3.91 -11.98 7.73
CA LEU A 201 5.04 -11.04 7.66
C LEU A 201 4.60 -9.64 7.24
N SER A 202 3.73 -9.50 6.23
CA SER A 202 3.18 -8.19 5.87
C SER A 202 2.34 -7.57 6.99
N LEU A 203 1.72 -8.40 7.84
CA LEU A 203 1.03 -7.92 9.03
C LEU A 203 2.00 -7.36 10.07
N ILE A 204 3.18 -7.97 10.21
CA ILE A 204 4.22 -7.48 11.11
C ILE A 204 4.82 -6.18 10.57
N GLU A 205 5.11 -6.09 9.27
CA GLU A 205 5.68 -4.87 8.66
C GLU A 205 4.68 -3.71 8.61
N LYS A 206 3.41 -3.97 8.25
CA LYS A 206 2.37 -2.92 8.32
C LYS A 206 2.06 -2.55 9.76
N ALA A 207 2.21 -3.47 10.71
CA ALA A 207 2.15 -3.13 12.12
C ALA A 207 3.38 -2.30 12.52
N GLU A 208 4.59 -2.62 12.09
CA GLU A 208 5.80 -1.82 12.34
C GLU A 208 5.72 -0.42 11.71
N GLU A 209 5.19 -0.28 10.49
CA GLU A 209 4.97 1.02 9.84
C GLU A 209 3.83 1.84 10.48
N ALA A 210 2.82 1.16 11.03
CA ALA A 210 1.67 1.82 11.68
C ALA A 210 1.90 2.08 13.18
N VAL A 211 2.82 1.35 13.79
CA VAL A 211 3.16 1.44 15.20
C VAL A 211 4.40 2.32 15.31
N ASP A 212 4.16 3.60 15.57
CA ASP A 212 5.15 4.46 16.20
C ASP A 212 5.69 3.73 17.44
N GLU A 213 6.94 3.28 17.42
CA GLU A 213 7.56 2.55 18.54
C GLU A 213 7.43 3.34 19.86
N GLU A 214 7.50 4.68 19.78
CA GLU A 214 7.27 5.57 20.93
C GLU A 214 5.83 5.52 21.47
N ASN A 215 4.81 5.45 20.61
CA ASN A 215 3.40 5.42 21.02
C ASN A 215 3.03 4.07 21.66
N ALA A 216 3.64 2.97 21.22
CA ALA A 216 3.39 1.64 21.78
C ALA A 216 3.94 1.51 23.21
N GLU A 217 5.13 2.02 23.47
CA GLU A 217 5.73 2.02 24.81
C GLU A 217 4.95 2.92 25.78
N GLU A 218 4.58 4.13 25.35
CA GLU A 218 3.77 5.04 26.18
C GLU A 218 2.39 4.45 26.49
N MET A 219 1.78 3.74 25.54
CA MET A 219 0.52 3.02 25.75
C MET A 219 0.69 1.89 26.77
N LEU A 220 1.76 1.09 26.66
CA LEU A 220 2.06 0.02 27.61
C LEU A 220 2.30 0.58 29.02
N GLU A 221 2.97 1.73 29.15
CA GLU A 221 3.14 2.42 30.43
C GLU A 221 1.82 2.92 31.01
N LYS A 222 0.98 3.61 30.23
CA LYS A 222 -0.35 4.09 30.65
C LYS A 222 -1.27 2.94 31.07
N LEU A 223 -1.17 1.80 30.39
CA LEU A 223 -1.89 0.58 30.75
C LEU A 223 -1.39 -0.02 32.08
N ARG A 224 -0.07 -0.02 32.32
CA ARG A 224 0.52 -0.45 33.60
C ARG A 224 0.07 0.43 34.77
N ARG A 225 -0.05 1.74 34.54
CA ARG A 225 -0.48 2.74 35.54
C ARG A 225 -2.00 2.85 35.72
N ASP A 226 -2.78 2.06 34.97
CA ASP A 226 -4.26 2.08 34.98
C ASP A 226 -4.88 3.42 34.50
N GLU A 227 -4.12 4.15 33.69
CA GLU A 227 -4.45 5.50 33.18
C GLU A 227 -5.13 5.48 31.81
N PHE A 228 -5.32 4.30 31.21
CA PHE A 228 -6.01 4.16 29.92
C PHE A 228 -7.43 4.75 30.02
N SER A 229 -7.68 5.75 29.17
CA SER A 229 -8.89 6.58 29.16
C SER A 229 -9.75 6.35 27.93
N LEU A 230 -10.97 6.92 27.91
CA LEU A 230 -11.84 6.89 26.73
C LEU A 230 -11.28 7.74 25.57
N GLU A 231 -10.40 8.67 25.86
CA GLU A 231 -9.71 9.48 24.84
C GLU A 231 -8.68 8.62 24.09
N ASP A 232 -7.85 7.89 24.82
CA ASP A 232 -6.90 6.92 24.24
C ASP A 232 -7.64 5.87 23.42
N PHE A 233 -8.76 5.36 23.94
CA PHE A 233 -9.59 4.39 23.22
C PHE A 233 -10.14 4.93 21.89
N ARG A 234 -10.56 6.20 21.84
CA ARG A 234 -11.00 6.84 20.59
C ARG A 234 -9.85 6.95 19.60
N ASP A 235 -8.69 7.40 20.06
CA ASP A 235 -7.56 7.69 19.18
C ASP A 235 -6.98 6.40 18.59
N GLN A 236 -7.03 5.29 19.33
CA GLN A 236 -6.75 3.94 18.81
C GLN A 236 -7.75 3.50 17.73
N LEU A 237 -9.04 3.73 17.93
CA LEU A 237 -10.05 3.41 16.89
C LEU A 237 -9.86 4.26 15.63
N ARG A 238 -9.40 5.51 15.76
CA ARG A 238 -9.04 6.37 14.61
C ARG A 238 -7.82 5.85 13.86
N GLN A 239 -6.80 5.35 14.57
CA GLN A 239 -5.64 4.73 13.94
C GLN A 239 -6.04 3.48 13.15
N ILE A 240 -6.86 2.59 13.74
CA ILE A 240 -7.36 1.40 13.05
C ILE A 240 -8.17 1.79 11.79
N ARG A 241 -8.99 2.84 11.86
CA ARG A 241 -9.73 3.36 10.69
C ARG A 241 -8.81 3.85 9.56
N LYS A 242 -7.62 4.36 9.86
CA LYS A 242 -6.65 4.78 8.84
C LYS A 242 -6.02 3.60 8.09
N LEU A 243 -5.99 2.41 8.71
CA LEU A 243 -5.37 1.20 8.14
C LEU A 243 -6.25 0.48 7.11
N GLY A 244 -7.50 0.92 6.92
CA GLY A 244 -8.41 0.39 5.89
C GLY A 244 -9.58 -0.42 6.45
N PRO A 245 -10.31 -1.17 5.59
CA PRO A 245 -11.51 -1.90 6.00
C PRO A 245 -11.17 -2.95 7.05
N ILE A 246 -11.80 -2.86 8.23
CA ILE A 246 -11.58 -3.79 9.35
C ILE A 246 -11.85 -5.25 8.95
N GLU A 247 -12.75 -5.48 8.00
CA GLU A 247 -13.04 -6.82 7.46
C GLU A 247 -11.81 -7.48 6.82
N GLN A 248 -10.95 -6.71 6.16
CA GLN A 248 -9.70 -7.22 5.60
C GLN A 248 -8.70 -7.57 6.73
N ILE A 249 -8.61 -6.73 7.77
CA ILE A 249 -7.74 -6.99 8.93
C ILE A 249 -8.22 -8.22 9.72
N LEU A 250 -9.53 -8.37 9.92
CA LEU A 250 -10.13 -9.50 10.61
C LEU A 250 -10.03 -10.80 9.81
N GLY A 251 -10.15 -10.73 8.48
CA GLY A 251 -9.91 -11.86 7.58
C GLY A 251 -8.47 -12.36 7.57
N MET A 252 -7.53 -11.53 8.05
CA MET A 252 -6.09 -11.85 8.15
C MET A 252 -5.68 -12.41 9.52
N LEU A 253 -6.56 -12.42 10.53
CA LEU A 253 -6.24 -12.96 11.86
C LEU A 253 -6.26 -14.51 11.88
N PRO A 254 -5.30 -15.15 12.58
CA PRO A 254 -5.19 -16.60 12.60
C PRO A 254 -6.39 -17.26 13.31
N GLN A 255 -7.03 -18.21 12.63
CA GLN A 255 -8.27 -18.89 13.03
C GLN A 255 -8.06 -19.99 14.09
N ILE A 256 -7.30 -19.69 15.14
CA ILE A 256 -6.93 -20.64 16.20
C ILE A 256 -7.49 -20.23 17.56
N GLY A 257 -8.01 -21.23 18.29
CA GLY A 257 -8.48 -21.07 19.67
C GLY A 257 -9.64 -20.07 19.82
N PRO A 258 -9.66 -19.22 20.87
CA PRO A 258 -10.77 -18.31 21.18
C PRO A 258 -10.99 -17.19 20.13
N LEU A 259 -10.15 -17.11 19.10
CA LEU A 259 -10.24 -16.16 17.99
C LEU A 259 -10.99 -16.73 16.77
N LYS A 260 -11.42 -17.99 16.82
CA LYS A 260 -12.16 -18.66 15.74
C LYS A 260 -13.53 -18.02 15.53
N GLY A 261 -13.83 -17.60 14.29
CA GLY A 261 -15.11 -16.99 13.92
C GLY A 261 -15.18 -15.46 14.08
N ILE A 262 -14.05 -14.81 14.40
CA ILE A 262 -13.96 -13.34 14.47
C ILE A 262 -14.08 -12.68 13.09
N ASP A 263 -13.70 -13.39 12.02
CA ASP A 263 -13.90 -13.02 10.60
C ASP A 263 -15.38 -12.79 10.24
N LYS A 264 -16.32 -13.34 11.01
CA LYS A 264 -17.76 -13.18 10.80
C LYS A 264 -18.36 -11.98 11.52
N LEU A 265 -17.57 -11.27 12.33
CA LEU A 265 -17.99 -10.00 12.91
C LEU A 265 -17.98 -8.95 11.79
N ARG A 266 -19.15 -8.72 11.21
CA ARG A 266 -19.38 -7.54 10.36
C ARG A 266 -19.21 -6.29 11.23
N VAL A 267 -18.08 -5.62 11.07
CA VAL A 267 -17.84 -4.33 11.70
C VAL A 267 -18.21 -3.26 10.68
N ASP A 268 -19.39 -2.68 10.84
CA ASP A 268 -19.84 -1.57 9.99
C ASP A 268 -18.95 -0.35 10.26
N GLU A 269 -18.28 0.18 9.22
CA GLU A 269 -17.45 1.39 9.32
C GLU A 269 -18.23 2.58 9.89
N LYS A 270 -19.56 2.60 9.72
CA LYS A 270 -20.44 3.62 10.32
C LYS A 270 -20.48 3.50 11.83
N GLU A 271 -20.41 2.29 12.41
CA GLU A 271 -20.38 2.11 13.87
C GLU A 271 -19.15 2.77 14.50
N LEU A 272 -17.99 2.77 13.84
CA LEU A 272 -16.80 3.47 14.35
C LEU A 272 -16.99 4.98 14.40
N GLY A 273 -17.62 5.56 13.38
CA GLY A 273 -17.98 6.97 13.37
C GLY A 273 -18.97 7.32 14.48
N HIS A 274 -19.88 6.41 14.82
CA HIS A 274 -20.83 6.59 15.93
C HIS A 274 -20.12 6.57 17.28
N VAL A 275 -19.17 5.64 17.47
CA VAL A 275 -18.35 5.55 18.69
C VAL A 275 -17.54 6.83 18.89
N GLU A 276 -16.93 7.34 17.82
CA GLU A 276 -16.20 8.60 17.85
C GLU A 276 -17.11 9.79 18.24
N ALA A 277 -18.30 9.89 17.64
CA ALA A 277 -19.26 10.92 17.97
C ALA A 277 -19.67 10.87 19.46
N ILE A 278 -19.94 9.67 20.00
CA ILE A 278 -20.30 9.49 21.42
C ILE A 278 -19.17 9.95 22.35
N ILE A 279 -17.91 9.61 22.06
CA ILE A 279 -16.77 10.01 22.90
C ILE A 279 -16.53 11.53 22.80
N ASN A 280 -16.69 12.11 21.61
CA ASN A 280 -16.54 13.56 21.41
C ASN A 280 -17.61 14.37 22.16
N SER A 281 -18.81 13.83 22.38
CA SER A 281 -19.85 14.47 23.21
C SER A 281 -19.59 14.40 24.73
N MET A 282 -18.55 13.69 25.17
CA MET A 282 -18.11 13.68 26.57
C MET A 282 -17.20 14.87 26.88
N THR A 283 -17.26 15.33 28.12
CA THR A 283 -16.30 16.32 28.65
C THR A 283 -14.93 15.67 28.92
N PRO A 284 -13.82 16.43 28.93
CA PRO A 284 -12.49 15.88 29.23
C PRO A 284 -12.44 15.13 30.57
N ARG A 285 -13.21 15.58 31.56
CA ARG A 285 -13.32 14.92 32.88
C ARG A 285 -13.99 13.54 32.78
N GLU A 286 -15.02 13.41 31.94
CA GLU A 286 -15.72 12.14 31.71
C GLU A 286 -14.87 11.17 30.87
N ARG A 287 -14.10 11.67 29.90
CA ARG A 287 -13.19 10.85 29.10
C ARG A 287 -12.07 10.22 29.93
N ARG A 288 -11.47 11.02 30.82
CA ARG A 288 -10.44 10.55 31.77
C ARG A 288 -11.01 9.61 32.84
N ASN A 289 -12.24 9.85 33.29
CA ASN A 289 -12.87 9.03 34.32
C ASN A 289 -14.29 8.62 33.96
N TYR A 290 -14.41 7.48 33.28
CA TYR A 290 -15.70 6.92 32.86
C TYR A 290 -16.65 6.60 34.03
N LYS A 291 -16.15 6.41 35.26
CA LYS A 291 -16.96 6.02 36.43
C LYS A 291 -17.95 7.11 36.84
N ILE A 292 -17.68 8.37 36.48
CA ILE A 292 -18.58 9.49 36.82
C ILE A 292 -19.80 9.56 35.89
N ILE A 293 -19.82 8.76 34.80
CA ILE A 293 -20.87 8.77 33.78
C ILE A 293 -22.14 8.04 34.29
N ASN A 294 -22.95 8.80 35.03
CA ASN A 294 -24.26 8.40 35.52
C ASN A 294 -25.37 8.52 34.44
N GLY A 295 -26.59 8.11 34.76
CA GLY A 295 -27.71 8.11 33.81
C GLY A 295 -28.02 9.48 33.19
N SER A 296 -27.93 10.56 33.97
CA SER A 296 -28.13 11.94 33.48
C SER A 296 -27.07 12.32 32.44
N ARG A 297 -25.79 12.02 32.71
CA ARG A 297 -24.68 12.24 31.77
C ARG A 297 -24.83 11.40 30.50
N ARG A 298 -25.29 10.16 30.59
CA ARG A 298 -25.54 9.31 29.41
C ARG A 298 -26.63 9.89 28.52
N LYS A 299 -27.69 10.46 29.10
CA LYS A 299 -28.76 11.13 28.36
C LYS A 299 -28.24 12.37 27.62
N ARG A 300 -27.39 13.17 28.29
CA ARG A 300 -26.71 14.33 27.68
C ARG A 300 -25.78 13.93 26.53
N ILE A 301 -24.94 12.91 26.74
CA ILE A 301 -24.00 12.40 25.73
C ILE A 301 -24.77 11.89 24.52
N ALA A 302 -25.80 11.07 24.73
CA ALA A 302 -26.69 10.55 23.70
C ALA A 302 -27.29 11.67 22.84
N GLN A 303 -27.83 12.72 23.46
CA GLN A 303 -28.35 13.89 22.77
C GLN A 303 -27.26 14.63 21.97
N GLY A 304 -26.09 14.84 22.58
CA GLY A 304 -24.96 15.52 21.94
C GLY A 304 -24.35 14.76 20.75
N SER A 305 -24.45 13.42 20.75
CA SER A 305 -23.95 12.58 19.66
C SER A 305 -25.01 12.22 18.62
N GLY A 306 -26.28 12.58 18.85
CA GLY A 306 -27.42 12.14 18.02
C GLY A 306 -27.65 10.62 18.07
N ARG A 307 -27.37 9.98 19.20
CA ARG A 307 -27.42 8.50 19.37
C ARG A 307 -28.29 8.09 20.53
N PRO A 308 -28.87 6.88 20.53
CA PRO A 308 -29.65 6.39 21.65
C PRO A 308 -28.76 6.08 22.87
N VAL A 309 -29.34 6.20 24.06
CA VAL A 309 -28.65 5.91 25.34
C VAL A 309 -28.16 4.45 25.42
N SER A 310 -28.82 3.53 24.72
CA SER A 310 -28.40 2.13 24.59
C SER A 310 -27.02 1.98 23.94
N GLU A 311 -26.70 2.78 22.92
CA GLU A 311 -25.39 2.77 22.26
C GLU A 311 -24.30 3.33 23.17
N VAL A 312 -24.59 4.41 23.92
CA VAL A 312 -23.68 4.94 24.95
C VAL A 312 -23.37 3.86 26.00
N ASN A 313 -24.36 3.09 26.42
CA ASN A 313 -24.17 1.97 27.35
C ASN A 313 -23.34 0.84 26.74
N ARG A 314 -23.56 0.51 25.46
CA ARG A 314 -22.81 -0.51 24.72
C ARG A 314 -21.33 -0.14 24.64
N LEU A 315 -21.03 1.11 24.30
CA LEU A 315 -19.67 1.65 24.23
C LEU A 315 -18.96 1.55 25.58
N LEU A 316 -19.59 1.98 26.67
CA LEU A 316 -18.98 1.90 28.00
C LEU A 316 -18.70 0.44 28.43
N LYS A 317 -19.58 -0.50 28.04
CA LYS A 317 -19.34 -1.93 28.25
C LYS A 317 -18.16 -2.45 27.43
N GLN A 318 -18.09 -2.10 26.14
CA GLN A 318 -16.99 -2.48 25.24
C GLN A 318 -15.65 -1.94 25.74
N TYR A 319 -15.62 -0.66 26.16
CA TYR A 319 -14.44 -0.04 26.75
C TYR A 319 -13.98 -0.77 28.03
N MET A 320 -14.91 -1.15 28.92
CA MET A 320 -14.56 -1.93 30.12
C MET A 320 -14.02 -3.33 29.77
N GLN A 321 -14.61 -3.99 28.76
CA GLN A 321 -14.13 -5.29 28.29
C GLN A 321 -12.73 -5.18 27.69
N ALA A 322 -12.49 -4.19 26.83
CA ALA A 322 -11.17 -3.92 26.26
C ALA A 322 -10.14 -3.64 27.35
N ARG A 323 -10.45 -2.77 28.31
CA ARG A 323 -9.57 -2.48 29.46
C ARG A 323 -9.28 -3.73 30.30
N LYS A 324 -10.26 -4.62 30.50
CA LYS A 324 -10.06 -5.89 31.22
C LYS A 324 -9.16 -6.85 30.45
N MET A 325 -9.37 -6.98 29.13
CA MET A 325 -8.56 -7.83 28.26
C MET A 325 -7.12 -7.32 28.19
N MET A 326 -6.91 -6.02 27.99
CA MET A 326 -5.57 -5.40 27.98
C MET A 326 -4.84 -5.58 29.32
N LYS A 327 -5.53 -5.49 30.46
CA LYS A 327 -4.95 -5.80 31.78
C LYS A 327 -4.52 -7.27 31.91
N GLN A 328 -5.26 -8.20 31.31
CA GLN A 328 -4.91 -9.62 31.32
C GLN A 328 -3.73 -9.92 30.41
N VAL A 329 -3.67 -9.30 29.23
CA VAL A 329 -2.55 -9.40 28.29
C VAL A 329 -1.28 -8.80 28.90
N GLY A 330 -1.35 -7.61 29.51
CA GLY A 330 -0.20 -6.99 30.20
C GLY A 330 0.34 -7.82 31.37
N LYS A 331 -0.49 -8.65 32.00
CA LYS A 331 -0.05 -9.62 33.03
C LYS A 331 0.47 -10.93 32.45
N GLY A 332 -0.10 -11.41 31.34
CA GLY A 332 0.28 -12.68 30.68
C GLY A 332 1.54 -12.59 29.82
N PHE A 333 1.81 -11.43 29.20
CA PHE A 333 2.98 -11.20 28.37
C PHE A 333 4.29 -11.12 29.17
N LEU A 334 4.21 -10.87 30.49
CA LEU A 334 5.35 -10.87 31.41
C LEU A 334 5.71 -12.27 31.97
N GLY A 335 4.85 -13.27 31.81
CA GLY A 335 5.06 -14.63 32.34
C GLY A 335 5.88 -15.55 31.42
N LYS A 336 5.99 -15.20 30.14
CA LYS A 336 6.90 -15.86 29.20
C LYS A 336 7.70 -14.78 28.50
N ARG A 337 8.89 -14.49 29.05
CA ARG A 337 9.99 -13.97 28.22
C ARG A 337 10.06 -14.89 27.01
N LEU A 338 9.70 -14.37 25.84
CA LEU A 338 10.09 -14.98 24.57
C LEU A 338 11.59 -15.23 24.67
N PRO A 339 12.08 -16.47 24.49
CA PRO A 339 13.51 -16.69 24.44
C PRO A 339 14.05 -15.80 23.33
N LYS A 340 15.08 -15.01 23.62
CA LYS A 340 15.83 -14.28 22.61
C LYS A 340 16.21 -15.30 21.53
N LEU A 341 15.58 -15.20 20.36
CA LEU A 341 16.02 -15.94 19.17
C LEU A 341 17.36 -15.35 18.79
N ASN A 342 18.42 -15.99 19.30
CA ASN A 342 19.79 -15.70 18.94
C ASN A 342 20.00 -16.30 17.55
N PHE A 343 19.82 -15.50 16.50
CA PHE A 343 20.24 -15.92 15.17
C PHE A 343 21.77 -15.80 15.10
N PRO A 344 22.51 -16.88 14.77
CA PRO A 344 23.92 -16.77 14.46
C PRO A 344 24.10 -15.96 13.17
N ILE A 345 25.20 -15.21 13.15
CA ILE A 345 25.70 -14.31 12.09
C ILE A 345 25.63 -14.96 10.70
#